data_AF-W6K3Y3-F1
#
_entry.id   AF-W6K3Y3-F1
#
_cell.length_a   1.000
_cell.length_b   1.000
_cell.length_c   1.000
_cell.angle_alpha   90.00
_cell.angle_beta   90.00
_cell.angle_gamma   90.00
#
_symmetry.space_group_name_H-M   'P 1'
#
loop_
_entity.id
_entity.type
_entity.pdbx_description
1 polymer ?
#
loop_
_entity_poly.entity_id
_entity_poly.type
_entity_poly.pdbx_seq_one_letter_code
_entity_poly.pdbx_strand_id
1 'polypeptide(L)'
;MSTTSFIGSAAAIAVGLSLATTTGAAGPDDTPDDALRAASGCTGTAYVYGVRRDATLTFAAINAATNVRTRKLTGPKLPWGVRAMTALNMNTLLVTTSQGALYRIDVTGNTKSLTIGAPVPMAYTGWNYDKLAADGAGHLFATGDTNGQLWRWDVSAKKPTGSQINQKVRIGAGVIAKTLTGVGGGRLLATTSGGKLLGIRAAGAGNLTISTLGSSGWGGVSALASPGGGLFFARTDSSGVLSTRRDADITNSSGTDISLIGYVGDGGWTQKLLTTGPRNVVCPSGGITYHGLVTMFGSGWVGPRDIVERGLPGLQAEMTKGAINTPARKAAFLATLVSESAMRYDADESGNTQTYRGRGYIQLTNDFNYASAGTYFGINLLGQPDLAKSLHYSAPIARWYWTVARTTTNAYADDHDMNGVNRNIGFAWSYEEATRRCDRFKSAYKYFTGAYPTNTTCYPARLPARGDTDWYFHPERGDSR
;
A
#
# COMPACT_ATOMS: atom_id res chain seq x y z
N MET A 1 -64.18 4.47 -25.38
CA MET A 1 -63.98 4.78 -26.81
C MET A 1 -62.62 5.43 -26.98
N SER A 2 -61.85 4.91 -27.94
CA SER A 2 -60.69 5.50 -28.61
C SER A 2 -59.38 5.78 -27.84
N THR A 3 -58.50 4.78 -27.86
CA THR A 3 -57.20 4.74 -28.55
C THR A 3 -56.29 5.99 -28.67
N THR A 4 -54.98 5.67 -28.56
CA THR A 4 -53.81 6.05 -29.39
C THR A 4 -52.83 7.17 -28.99
N SER A 5 -51.63 6.70 -28.60
CA SER A 5 -50.29 6.95 -29.19
C SER A 5 -49.50 8.26 -28.97
N PHE A 6 -48.44 8.15 -28.16
CA PHE A 6 -46.99 8.14 -28.49
C PHE A 6 -46.35 9.10 -29.53
N ILE A 7 -45.10 9.50 -29.17
CA ILE A 7 -43.90 9.93 -29.94
C ILE A 7 -43.64 11.45 -30.13
N GLY A 8 -42.73 12.00 -29.32
CA GLY A 8 -41.32 12.25 -29.70
C GLY A 8 -40.90 13.52 -30.48
N SER A 9 -39.97 14.25 -29.84
CA SER A 9 -38.72 14.82 -30.40
C SER A 9 -38.71 16.18 -31.13
N ALA A 10 -37.82 17.06 -30.64
CA ALA A 10 -36.70 17.73 -31.35
C ALA A 10 -36.54 19.25 -31.12
N ALA A 11 -35.39 19.59 -30.50
CA ALA A 11 -34.38 20.58 -30.90
C ALA A 11 -34.69 22.11 -31.00
N ALA A 12 -34.04 22.83 -30.06
CA ALA A 12 -32.96 23.82 -30.28
C ALA A 12 -33.25 25.34 -30.45
N ILE A 13 -32.26 26.09 -29.92
CA ILE A 13 -31.71 27.42 -30.30
C ILE A 13 -31.85 28.56 -29.24
N ALA A 14 -30.72 28.71 -28.53
CA ALA A 14 -29.96 29.89 -28.03
C ALA A 14 -30.51 31.34 -28.07
N VAL A 15 -30.07 32.15 -27.08
CA VAL A 15 -29.23 33.38 -27.17
C VAL A 15 -29.24 34.10 -25.78
N GLY A 16 -28.09 34.24 -25.09
CA GLY A 16 -27.39 35.54 -24.84
C GLY A 16 -27.81 36.17 -23.48
N LEU A 17 -27.00 36.82 -22.65
CA LEU A 17 -25.70 37.47 -22.81
C LEU A 17 -25.11 37.89 -21.43
N SER A 18 -23.77 37.83 -21.31
CA SER A 18 -22.79 38.65 -20.54
C SER A 18 -22.91 38.82 -19.01
N LEU A 19 -21.92 38.39 -18.19
CA LEU A 19 -20.49 38.76 -18.02
C LEU A 19 -20.27 39.89 -16.99
N ALA A 20 -19.62 39.54 -15.88
CA ALA A 20 -18.67 40.41 -15.19
C ALA A 20 -17.54 39.56 -14.58
N THR A 21 -16.37 39.66 -15.19
CA THR A 21 -15.08 39.12 -14.74
C THR A 21 -14.42 40.07 -13.76
N THR A 22 -13.83 39.54 -12.68
CA THR A 22 -12.66 40.16 -12.04
C THR A 22 -11.56 39.12 -11.95
N THR A 23 -10.49 39.40 -12.67
CA THR A 23 -9.25 38.64 -12.85
C THR A 23 -8.31 38.81 -11.66
N GLY A 24 -7.89 37.70 -11.06
CA GLY A 24 -6.65 37.60 -10.28
C GLY A 24 -5.82 36.47 -10.88
N ALA A 25 -4.66 36.81 -11.44
CA ALA A 25 -3.84 35.91 -12.24
C ALA A 25 -3.13 34.84 -11.40
N ALA A 26 -3.38 33.57 -11.73
CA ALA A 26 -2.49 32.44 -11.43
C ALA A 26 -1.96 31.88 -12.76
N GLY A 27 -0.66 31.57 -12.81
CA GLY A 27 0.04 31.17 -14.03
C GLY A 27 -0.42 29.83 -14.61
N PRO A 28 0.01 29.50 -15.84
CA PRO A 28 -0.44 28.31 -16.54
C PRO A 28 0.40 27.10 -16.09
N ASP A 29 0.06 26.47 -14.96
CA ASP A 29 0.45 25.07 -14.74
C ASP A 29 -0.33 24.28 -13.67
N ASP A 30 -1.29 24.86 -12.95
CA ASP A 30 -2.07 24.12 -11.96
C ASP A 30 -3.54 23.99 -12.40
N THR A 31 -3.84 22.91 -13.13
CA THR A 31 -5.23 22.44 -13.28
C THR A 31 -5.69 21.76 -11.99
N PRO A 32 -6.86 22.12 -11.42
CA PRO A 32 -7.41 21.46 -10.24
C PRO A 32 -8.04 20.11 -10.62
N ASP A 33 -7.23 19.05 -10.60
CA ASP A 33 -7.68 17.65 -10.85
C ASP A 33 -7.19 16.66 -9.75
N ASP A 34 -6.68 17.19 -8.63
CA ASP A 34 -6.12 16.39 -7.52
C ASP A 34 -7.15 16.01 -6.43
N ALA A 35 -8.43 16.36 -6.60
CA ALA A 35 -9.47 16.02 -5.65
C ALA A 35 -10.04 14.60 -5.89
N LEU A 36 -9.47 13.61 -5.18
CA LEU A 36 -9.90 12.21 -4.94
C LEU A 36 -8.89 11.12 -5.40
N ARG A 37 -7.62 11.20 -4.98
CA ARG A 37 -6.69 10.06 -5.11
C ARG A 37 -6.22 9.59 -3.75
N ALA A 38 -6.60 8.36 -3.38
CA ALA A 38 -6.15 7.74 -2.14
C ALA A 38 -4.64 7.54 -2.20
N ALA A 39 -3.92 8.05 -1.19
CA ALA A 39 -2.51 7.72 -1.02
C ALA A 39 -2.36 6.19 -0.89
N SER A 40 -1.52 5.59 -1.73
CA SER A 40 -1.42 4.11 -1.81
C SER A 40 -0.84 3.45 -0.55
N GLY A 41 -0.23 4.25 0.33
CA GLY A 41 0.59 3.77 1.44
C GLY A 41 1.92 3.16 1.00
N CYS A 42 2.28 3.25 -0.27
CA CYS A 42 3.52 2.72 -0.84
C CYS A 42 4.56 3.82 -1.10
N THR A 43 5.82 3.43 -1.21
CA THR A 43 6.93 4.30 -1.60
C THR A 43 7.72 3.69 -2.76
N GLY A 44 8.50 4.51 -3.45
CA GLY A 44 9.30 4.10 -4.61
C GLY A 44 8.64 4.41 -5.95
N THR A 45 9.26 3.89 -7.01
CA THR A 45 8.83 4.13 -8.40
C THR A 45 8.55 2.80 -9.08
N ALA A 46 7.35 2.66 -9.62
CA ALA A 46 7.05 1.54 -10.50
C ALA A 46 7.56 1.84 -11.92
N TYR A 47 8.57 1.09 -12.33
CA TYR A 47 9.09 1.11 -13.69
C TYR A 47 8.28 0.15 -14.56
N VAL A 48 7.33 0.70 -15.31
CA VAL A 48 6.45 -0.07 -16.20
C VAL A 48 7.04 -0.10 -17.60
N TYR A 49 7.35 -1.29 -18.09
CA TYR A 49 7.72 -1.53 -19.47
C TYR A 49 6.56 -2.17 -20.20
N GLY A 50 6.44 -1.89 -21.50
CA GLY A 50 5.46 -2.56 -22.32
C GLY A 50 5.79 -2.54 -23.79
N VAL A 51 5.05 -3.34 -24.55
CA VAL A 51 5.20 -3.43 -26.00
C VAL A 51 3.84 -3.24 -26.67
N ARG A 52 3.81 -2.43 -27.73
CA ARG A 52 2.64 -2.28 -28.60
C ARG A 52 2.52 -3.46 -29.57
N ARG A 53 1.38 -3.54 -30.28
CA ARG A 53 1.12 -4.62 -31.26
C ARG A 53 2.13 -4.64 -32.41
N ASP A 54 2.70 -3.48 -32.76
CA ASP A 54 3.74 -3.31 -33.77
C ASP A 54 5.17 -3.60 -33.26
N ALA A 55 5.32 -4.16 -32.06
CA ALA A 55 6.58 -4.43 -31.38
C ALA A 55 7.36 -3.17 -30.89
N THR A 56 6.73 -2.00 -30.89
CA THR A 56 7.33 -0.77 -30.33
C THR A 56 7.38 -0.84 -28.80
N LEU A 57 8.58 -0.66 -28.22
CA LEU A 57 8.76 -0.60 -26.76
C LEU A 57 8.26 0.72 -26.19
N THR A 58 7.75 0.66 -24.97
CA THR A 58 7.31 1.82 -24.21
C THR A 58 7.74 1.70 -22.77
N PHE A 59 7.88 2.86 -22.12
CA PHE A 59 8.21 2.93 -20.71
C PHE A 59 7.34 3.99 -20.03
N ALA A 60 6.94 3.70 -18.80
CA ALA A 60 6.36 4.67 -17.91
C ALA A 60 6.96 4.53 -16.51
N ALA A 61 7.13 5.66 -15.83
CA ALA A 61 7.42 5.68 -14.41
C ALA A 61 6.16 6.16 -13.68
N ILE A 62 5.78 5.43 -12.64
CA ILE A 62 4.64 5.77 -11.79
C ILE A 62 5.17 5.97 -10.38
N ASN A 63 4.92 7.13 -9.79
CA ASN A 63 5.19 7.36 -8.38
C ASN A 63 4.22 6.49 -7.57
N ALA A 64 4.74 5.55 -6.78
CA ALA A 64 3.90 4.60 -6.08
C ALA A 64 3.05 5.26 -4.99
N ALA A 65 3.57 6.31 -4.32
CA ALA A 65 2.86 7.00 -3.24
C ALA A 65 1.64 7.77 -3.75
N THR A 66 1.82 8.52 -4.83
CA THR A 66 0.79 9.41 -5.38
C THR A 66 -0.03 8.79 -6.51
N ASN A 67 0.37 7.61 -6.99
CA ASN A 67 -0.23 6.95 -8.16
C ASN A 67 -0.16 7.78 -9.46
N VAL A 68 0.78 8.71 -9.56
CA VAL A 68 0.94 9.62 -10.71
C VAL A 68 1.95 9.06 -11.72
N ARG A 69 1.60 9.08 -13.01
CA ARG A 69 2.54 8.79 -14.10
C ARG A 69 3.47 9.98 -14.30
N THR A 70 4.69 9.87 -13.79
CA THR A 70 5.71 10.92 -13.86
C THR A 70 6.47 10.94 -15.18
N ARG A 71 6.54 9.80 -15.88
CA ARG A 71 7.20 9.69 -17.19
C ARG A 71 6.43 8.79 -18.14
N LYS A 72 6.48 9.13 -19.43
CA LYS A 72 5.97 8.33 -20.54
C LYS A 72 6.93 8.46 -21.72
N LEU A 73 7.55 7.36 -22.13
CA LEU A 73 8.52 7.31 -23.21
C LEU A 73 8.10 6.26 -24.25
N THR A 74 8.31 6.58 -25.52
CA THR A 74 8.26 5.61 -26.63
C THR A 74 9.70 5.30 -27.01
N GLY A 75 10.04 4.02 -27.13
CA GLY A 75 11.36 3.54 -27.49
C GLY A 75 11.40 2.91 -28.88
N PRO A 76 12.49 2.18 -29.19
CA PRO A 76 12.64 1.53 -30.48
C PRO A 76 11.66 0.36 -30.66
N LYS A 77 11.44 0.01 -31.93
CA LYS A 77 10.72 -1.18 -32.35
C LYS A 77 11.65 -2.39 -32.34
N LEU A 78 11.21 -3.48 -31.72
CA LEU A 78 11.93 -4.75 -31.78
C LEU A 78 11.82 -5.35 -33.20
N PRO A 79 12.86 -6.07 -33.67
CA PRO A 79 12.90 -6.57 -35.04
C PRO A 79 11.98 -7.77 -35.31
N TRP A 80 11.28 -8.26 -34.28
CA TRP A 80 10.42 -9.43 -34.34
C TRP A 80 9.16 -9.25 -33.49
N GLY A 81 8.14 -10.06 -33.76
CA GLY A 81 6.89 -10.06 -33.00
C GLY A 81 7.09 -10.57 -31.58
N VAL A 82 6.46 -9.88 -30.61
CA VAL A 82 6.55 -10.25 -29.19
C VAL A 82 5.37 -11.12 -28.76
N ARG A 83 5.68 -12.31 -28.24
CA ARG A 83 4.71 -13.27 -27.69
C ARG A 83 4.47 -13.01 -26.20
N ALA A 84 5.51 -13.02 -25.38
CA ALA A 84 5.45 -12.74 -23.94
C ALA A 84 6.64 -11.90 -23.47
N MET A 85 6.49 -11.19 -22.35
CA MET A 85 7.53 -10.31 -21.80
C MET A 85 7.49 -10.30 -20.27
N THR A 86 8.65 -10.21 -19.63
CA THR A 86 8.76 -9.86 -18.20
C THR A 86 10.01 -9.00 -17.95
N ALA A 87 9.93 -8.07 -17.01
CA ALA A 87 11.11 -7.39 -16.47
C ALA A 87 11.72 -8.22 -15.34
N LEU A 88 13.04 -8.38 -15.33
CA LEU A 88 13.76 -8.98 -14.20
C LEU A 88 14.12 -7.93 -13.14
N ASN A 89 14.36 -6.70 -13.58
CA ASN A 89 14.71 -5.55 -12.76
C ASN A 89 14.51 -4.27 -13.60
N MET A 90 15.02 -3.13 -13.10
CA MET A 90 14.82 -1.83 -13.74
C MET A 90 15.47 -1.68 -15.12
N ASN A 91 16.43 -2.53 -15.52
CA ASN A 91 17.17 -2.37 -16.77
C ASN A 91 17.31 -3.64 -17.62
N THR A 92 16.59 -4.71 -17.25
CA THR A 92 16.71 -6.01 -17.92
C THR A 92 15.32 -6.59 -18.16
N LEU A 93 14.99 -6.82 -19.42
CA LEU A 93 13.75 -7.47 -19.85
C LEU A 93 14.07 -8.82 -20.49
N LEU A 94 13.17 -9.78 -20.31
CA LEU A 94 13.14 -11.03 -21.07
C LEU A 94 11.91 -11.05 -21.95
N VAL A 95 12.08 -11.53 -23.18
CA VAL A 95 11.03 -11.52 -24.18
C VAL A 95 11.06 -12.81 -25.00
N THR A 96 9.90 -13.45 -25.16
CA THR A 96 9.74 -14.53 -26.13
C THR A 96 9.25 -13.98 -27.47
N THR A 97 9.82 -14.52 -28.54
CA THR A 97 9.39 -14.22 -29.91
C THR A 97 8.19 -15.07 -30.31
N SER A 98 7.47 -14.67 -31.35
CA SER A 98 6.41 -15.49 -31.93
C SER A 98 6.88 -16.87 -32.39
N GLN A 99 8.16 -16.99 -32.77
CA GLN A 99 8.83 -18.20 -33.25
C GLN A 99 9.38 -19.09 -32.11
N GLY A 100 9.25 -18.68 -30.84
CA GLY A 100 9.66 -19.48 -29.70
C GLY A 100 11.13 -19.32 -29.28
N ALA A 101 11.79 -18.24 -29.72
CA ALA A 101 13.11 -17.83 -29.20
C ALA A 101 12.97 -16.96 -27.94
N LEU A 102 13.99 -16.96 -27.07
CA LEU A 102 14.12 -16.07 -25.91
C LEU A 102 15.24 -15.05 -26.14
N TYR A 103 14.95 -13.79 -25.87
CA TYR A 103 15.92 -12.69 -25.89
C TYR A 103 15.95 -11.94 -24.57
N ARG A 104 17.13 -11.45 -24.19
CA ARG A 104 17.33 -10.43 -23.17
C ARG A 104 17.43 -9.07 -23.84
N ILE A 105 16.68 -8.09 -23.33
CA ILE A 105 16.74 -6.71 -23.75
C ILE A 105 17.35 -5.89 -22.61
N ASP A 106 18.50 -5.28 -22.88
CA ASP A 106 19.17 -4.41 -21.92
C ASP A 106 18.72 -2.97 -22.14
N VAL A 107 18.03 -2.39 -21.16
CA VAL A 107 17.63 -0.98 -21.21
C VAL A 107 18.83 -0.13 -20.81
N THR A 108 19.27 0.72 -21.73
CA THR A 108 20.44 1.60 -21.56
C THR A 108 20.05 3.01 -21.14
N GLY A 109 18.78 3.40 -21.30
CA GLY A 109 18.26 4.69 -20.85
C GLY A 109 16.75 4.69 -20.79
N ASN A 110 16.20 5.36 -19.78
CA ASN A 110 14.75 5.49 -19.54
C ASN A 110 14.37 6.81 -18.83
N THR A 111 15.23 7.82 -18.90
CA THR A 111 14.99 9.12 -18.25
C THR A 111 14.44 10.15 -19.24
N LYS A 112 15.18 10.44 -20.32
CA LYS A 112 14.75 11.36 -21.40
C LYS A 112 14.23 10.63 -22.64
N SER A 113 14.84 9.49 -22.94
CA SER A 113 14.49 8.60 -24.03
C SER A 113 14.57 7.16 -23.56
N LEU A 114 13.76 6.29 -24.15
CA LEU A 114 13.86 4.85 -23.94
C LEU A 114 14.84 4.28 -24.98
N THR A 115 16.02 3.89 -24.53
CA THR A 115 17.07 3.28 -25.37
C THR A 115 17.40 1.87 -24.88
N ILE A 116 17.79 1.02 -25.81
CA ILE A 116 18.19 -0.37 -25.54
C ILE A 116 19.52 -0.68 -26.22
N GLY A 117 20.27 -1.63 -25.64
CA GLY A 117 21.35 -2.30 -26.35
C GLY A 117 20.82 -3.25 -27.43
N ALA A 118 21.72 -3.83 -28.22
CA ALA A 118 21.36 -4.88 -29.17
C ALA A 118 20.68 -6.06 -28.43
N PRO A 119 19.51 -6.54 -28.89
CA PRO A 119 18.86 -7.70 -28.28
C PRO A 119 19.79 -8.90 -28.20
N VAL A 120 19.95 -9.48 -27.01
CA VAL A 120 20.88 -10.59 -26.77
C VAL A 120 20.11 -11.92 -26.86
N PRO A 121 20.44 -12.81 -27.81
CA PRO A 121 19.80 -14.12 -27.90
C PRO A 121 20.19 -14.98 -26.69
N MET A 122 19.19 -15.60 -26.08
CA MET A 122 19.35 -16.45 -24.89
C MET A 122 19.04 -17.92 -25.22
N ALA A 123 18.08 -18.13 -26.12
CA ALA A 123 17.76 -19.41 -26.74
C ALA A 123 17.07 -19.15 -28.09
N TYR A 124 17.37 -19.95 -29.11
CA TYR A 124 16.80 -19.76 -30.45
C TYR A 124 15.45 -20.45 -30.65
N THR A 125 15.14 -21.47 -29.85
CA THR A 125 13.88 -22.23 -29.89
C THR A 125 13.48 -22.71 -28.49
N GLY A 126 12.31 -23.35 -28.35
CA GLY A 126 11.87 -24.02 -27.12
C GLY A 126 11.15 -23.12 -26.09
N TRP A 127 11.07 -21.82 -26.33
CA TRP A 127 10.37 -20.84 -25.49
C TRP A 127 8.97 -20.50 -26.03
N ASN A 128 8.16 -21.53 -26.24
CA ASN A 128 6.79 -21.42 -26.75
C ASN A 128 5.76 -21.04 -25.67
N TYR A 129 6.13 -20.12 -24.77
CA TYR A 129 5.29 -19.66 -23.67
C TYR A 129 4.63 -18.32 -24.01
N ASP A 130 3.35 -18.16 -23.66
CA ASP A 130 2.57 -16.94 -23.91
C ASP A 130 2.46 -16.02 -22.69
N LYS A 131 2.89 -16.51 -21.52
CA LYS A 131 3.07 -15.73 -20.29
C LYS A 131 4.48 -15.91 -19.76
N LEU A 132 5.08 -14.80 -19.33
CA LEU A 132 6.27 -14.79 -18.49
C LEU A 132 5.99 -13.96 -17.24
N ALA A 133 6.58 -14.34 -16.11
CA ALA A 133 6.54 -13.55 -14.89
C ALA A 133 7.83 -13.74 -14.09
N ALA A 134 8.42 -12.64 -13.63
CA ALA A 134 9.50 -12.67 -12.65
C ALA A 134 8.97 -12.20 -11.29
N ASP A 135 9.39 -12.87 -10.22
CA ASP A 135 8.97 -12.53 -8.85
C ASP A 135 9.97 -11.60 -8.13
N GLY A 136 11.08 -11.26 -8.79
CA GLY A 136 12.17 -10.47 -8.21
C GLY A 136 13.01 -11.19 -7.16
N ALA A 137 12.75 -12.47 -6.90
CA ALA A 137 13.47 -13.31 -5.94
C ALA A 137 14.37 -14.35 -6.62
N GLY A 138 14.74 -14.10 -7.89
CA GLY A 138 15.59 -15.00 -8.67
C GLY A 138 14.82 -16.10 -9.39
N HIS A 139 13.49 -15.99 -9.53
CA HIS A 139 12.70 -16.96 -10.27
C HIS A 139 12.05 -16.35 -11.51
N LEU A 140 12.06 -17.12 -12.60
CA LEU A 140 11.31 -16.86 -13.82
C LEU A 140 10.24 -17.94 -13.97
N PHE A 141 9.00 -17.52 -14.16
CA PHE A 141 7.84 -18.38 -14.35
C PHE A 141 7.30 -18.25 -15.77
N ALA A 142 6.78 -19.35 -16.31
CA ALA A 142 6.13 -19.38 -17.60
C ALA A 142 4.96 -20.36 -17.65
N THR A 143 3.93 -20.02 -18.43
CA THR A 143 2.83 -20.90 -18.83
C THR A 143 2.49 -20.64 -20.30
N GLY A 144 1.84 -21.60 -20.96
CA GLY A 144 1.57 -21.52 -22.40
C GLY A 144 0.71 -22.62 -23.02
N ASP A 145 0.26 -23.60 -22.26
CA ASP A 145 -0.54 -24.72 -22.78
C ASP A 145 -1.98 -24.74 -22.23
N THR A 146 -2.85 -25.50 -22.90
CA THR A 146 -4.27 -25.67 -22.55
C THR A 146 -4.48 -26.32 -21.17
N ASN A 147 -3.47 -27.05 -20.68
CA ASN A 147 -3.48 -27.71 -19.38
C ASN A 147 -3.03 -26.77 -18.23
N GLY A 148 -2.59 -25.55 -18.55
CA GLY A 148 -2.14 -24.56 -17.59
C GLY A 148 -0.90 -24.99 -16.80
N GLN A 149 0.09 -25.62 -17.46
CA GLN A 149 1.34 -26.02 -16.81
C GLN A 149 2.15 -24.78 -16.40
N LEU A 150 2.48 -24.68 -15.11
CA LEU A 150 3.37 -23.66 -14.59
C LEU A 150 4.78 -24.21 -14.45
N TRP A 151 5.70 -23.58 -15.17
CA TRP A 151 7.13 -23.87 -15.12
C TRP A 151 7.87 -22.76 -14.40
N ARG A 152 8.96 -23.11 -13.72
CA ARG A 152 9.90 -22.18 -13.09
C ARG A 152 11.32 -22.48 -13.55
N TRP A 153 12.12 -21.43 -13.70
CA TRP A 153 13.57 -21.47 -13.81
C TRP A 153 14.18 -20.60 -12.72
N ASP A 154 15.39 -20.95 -12.31
CA ASP A 154 16.20 -20.11 -11.45
C ASP A 154 17.02 -19.14 -12.33
N VAL A 155 17.10 -17.89 -11.88
CA VAL A 155 17.78 -16.78 -12.55
C VAL A 155 18.89 -16.28 -11.63
N SER A 156 20.11 -16.67 -11.94
CA SER A 156 21.28 -16.49 -11.06
C SER A 156 22.00 -15.14 -11.21
N ALA A 157 21.57 -14.29 -12.15
CA ALA A 157 22.20 -13.00 -12.42
C ALA A 157 21.17 -11.92 -12.76
N LYS A 158 21.51 -10.66 -12.44
CA LYS A 158 20.67 -9.48 -12.77
C LYS A 158 20.52 -9.29 -14.28
N LYS A 159 21.57 -9.59 -15.05
CA LYS A 159 21.61 -9.60 -16.52
C LYS A 159 22.05 -10.99 -16.99
N PRO A 160 21.16 -12.00 -16.96
CA PRO A 160 21.56 -13.37 -17.17
C PRO A 160 22.02 -13.62 -18.62
N THR A 161 22.88 -14.61 -18.82
CA THR A 161 23.07 -15.34 -20.08
C THR A 161 22.12 -16.54 -20.15
N GLY A 162 22.03 -17.22 -21.31
CA GLY A 162 21.15 -18.39 -21.48
C GLY A 162 21.39 -19.48 -20.43
N SER A 163 22.65 -19.77 -20.09
CA SER A 163 23.02 -20.78 -19.07
C SER A 163 22.67 -20.37 -17.63
N GLN A 164 22.42 -19.08 -17.39
CA GLN A 164 22.04 -18.53 -16.09
C GLN A 164 20.52 -18.50 -15.86
N ILE A 165 19.74 -18.97 -16.84
CA ILE A 165 18.32 -19.30 -16.73
C ILE A 165 18.22 -20.83 -16.80
N ASN A 166 18.25 -21.48 -15.64
CA ASN A 166 18.45 -22.92 -15.54
C ASN A 166 17.48 -23.54 -14.53
N GLN A 167 17.71 -24.81 -14.17
CA GLN A 167 16.87 -25.55 -13.21
C GLN A 167 15.38 -25.50 -13.57
N LYS A 168 15.06 -25.80 -14.84
CA LYS A 168 13.68 -25.88 -15.31
C LYS A 168 12.92 -26.91 -14.47
N VAL A 169 11.93 -26.46 -13.73
CA VAL A 169 11.11 -27.31 -12.87
C VAL A 169 9.63 -27.09 -13.14
N ARG A 170 8.88 -28.19 -13.14
CA ARG A 170 7.42 -28.15 -13.20
C ARG A 170 6.88 -27.88 -11.81
N ILE A 171 6.20 -26.76 -11.63
CA ILE A 171 5.56 -26.40 -10.35
C ILE A 171 4.22 -27.12 -10.22
N GLY A 172 3.40 -27.14 -11.28
CA GLY A 172 2.10 -27.79 -11.27
C GLY A 172 1.29 -27.51 -12.53
N ALA A 173 0.00 -27.87 -12.52
CA ALA A 173 -0.97 -27.64 -13.59
C ALA A 173 -2.18 -26.83 -13.10
N GLY A 174 -3.07 -26.44 -14.03
CA GLY A 174 -4.31 -25.73 -13.69
C GLY A 174 -4.20 -24.20 -13.70
N VAL A 175 -3.04 -23.64 -14.06
CA VAL A 175 -2.85 -22.19 -14.24
C VAL A 175 -3.35 -21.77 -15.63
N ILE A 176 -4.68 -21.80 -15.81
CA ILE A 176 -5.36 -21.37 -17.04
C ILE A 176 -5.50 -19.84 -17.01
N ALA A 177 -4.43 -19.16 -17.41
CA ALA A 177 -4.25 -17.73 -17.23
C ALA A 177 -4.39 -16.93 -18.53
N LYS A 178 -5.24 -15.91 -18.51
CA LYS A 178 -5.32 -14.84 -19.53
C LYS A 178 -4.20 -13.80 -19.35
N THR A 179 -3.74 -13.56 -18.12
CA THR A 179 -2.61 -12.69 -17.79
C THR A 179 -1.81 -13.30 -16.63
N LEU A 180 -0.53 -12.91 -16.46
CA LEU A 180 0.31 -13.40 -15.36
C LEU A 180 1.31 -12.31 -14.96
N THR A 181 1.50 -12.10 -13.65
CA THR A 181 2.60 -11.29 -13.10
C THR A 181 3.12 -11.91 -11.80
N GLY A 182 4.40 -11.72 -11.51
CA GLY A 182 4.95 -12.04 -10.19
C GLY A 182 4.69 -10.90 -9.21
N VAL A 183 4.37 -11.23 -7.96
CA VAL A 183 4.17 -10.24 -6.87
C VAL A 183 5.21 -10.37 -5.75
N GLY A 184 5.93 -11.49 -5.68
CA GLY A 184 7.10 -11.66 -4.81
C GLY A 184 7.21 -13.05 -4.18
N GLY A 185 8.44 -13.59 -4.11
CA GLY A 185 8.78 -14.79 -3.35
C GLY A 185 7.92 -16.01 -3.71
N GLY A 186 7.92 -16.38 -4.99
CA GLY A 186 7.13 -17.50 -5.51
C GLY A 186 5.61 -17.26 -5.58
N ARG A 187 5.15 -16.02 -5.41
CA ARG A 187 3.73 -15.66 -5.53
C ARG A 187 3.47 -14.91 -6.83
N LEU A 188 2.37 -15.27 -7.49
CA LEU A 188 1.93 -14.71 -8.76
C LEU A 188 0.46 -14.29 -8.67
N LEU A 189 0.08 -13.34 -9.52
CA LEU A 189 -1.31 -13.01 -9.82
C LEU A 189 -1.62 -13.35 -11.27
N ALA A 190 -2.82 -13.84 -11.52
CA ALA A 190 -3.32 -14.13 -12.86
C ALA A 190 -4.79 -13.74 -13.01
N THR A 191 -5.19 -13.32 -14.20
CA THR A 191 -6.62 -13.29 -14.56
C THR A 191 -6.99 -14.47 -15.42
N THR A 192 -8.27 -14.87 -15.44
CA THR A 192 -8.79 -15.90 -16.34
C THR A 192 -9.69 -15.28 -17.42
N SER A 193 -9.89 -15.99 -18.53
CA SER A 193 -10.87 -15.58 -19.55
C SER A 193 -12.31 -15.55 -19.00
N GLY A 194 -12.60 -16.36 -17.97
CA GLY A 194 -13.87 -16.33 -17.23
C GLY A 194 -14.00 -15.17 -16.24
N GLY A 195 -13.03 -14.26 -16.20
CA GLY A 195 -13.12 -13.03 -15.42
C GLY A 195 -12.79 -13.14 -13.94
N LYS A 196 -12.08 -14.19 -13.53
CA LYS A 196 -11.55 -14.34 -12.16
C LYS A 196 -10.19 -13.66 -12.01
N LEU A 197 -9.86 -13.24 -10.79
CA LEU A 197 -8.51 -12.97 -10.32
C LEU A 197 -8.04 -14.16 -9.47
N LEU A 198 -6.88 -14.69 -9.79
CA LEU A 198 -6.25 -15.81 -9.11
C LEU A 198 -4.99 -15.34 -8.37
N GLY A 199 -4.80 -15.88 -7.17
CA GLY A 199 -3.56 -15.84 -6.41
C GLY A 199 -2.90 -17.20 -6.54
N ILE A 200 -1.61 -17.22 -6.88
CA ILE A 200 -0.89 -18.46 -7.12
C ILE A 200 0.33 -18.49 -6.21
N ARG A 201 0.45 -19.54 -5.41
CA ARG A 201 1.63 -19.83 -4.60
C ARG A 201 2.40 -20.99 -5.23
N ALA A 202 3.56 -20.70 -5.79
CA ALA A 202 4.50 -21.65 -6.37
C ALA A 202 5.63 -21.95 -5.38
N ALA A 203 5.34 -22.75 -4.35
CA ALA A 203 6.27 -23.00 -3.25
C ALA A 203 7.42 -23.95 -3.63
N GLY A 204 7.29 -24.71 -4.72
CA GLY A 204 8.32 -25.65 -5.19
C GLY A 204 7.78 -26.64 -6.22
N ALA A 205 8.61 -27.59 -6.63
CA ALA A 205 8.22 -28.66 -7.55
C ALA A 205 6.99 -29.42 -7.01
N GLY A 206 5.93 -29.55 -7.81
CA GLY A 206 4.68 -30.20 -7.40
C GLY A 206 3.89 -29.48 -6.30
N ASN A 207 4.35 -28.33 -5.80
CA ASN A 207 3.73 -27.57 -4.72
C ASN A 207 3.15 -26.26 -5.25
N LEU A 208 1.95 -26.40 -5.82
CA LEU A 208 1.17 -25.32 -6.41
C LEU A 208 -0.15 -25.15 -5.67
N THR A 209 -0.40 -23.95 -5.17
CA THR A 209 -1.73 -23.56 -4.66
C THR A 209 -2.29 -22.47 -5.56
N ILE A 210 -3.57 -22.60 -5.94
CA ILE A 210 -4.31 -21.61 -6.71
C ILE A 210 -5.54 -21.22 -5.88
N SER A 211 -5.62 -19.95 -5.53
CA SER A 211 -6.75 -19.36 -4.80
C SER A 211 -7.50 -18.38 -5.70
N THR A 212 -8.81 -18.30 -5.54
CA THR A 212 -9.62 -17.27 -6.20
C THR A 212 -9.65 -16.04 -5.31
N LEU A 213 -8.95 -14.96 -5.70
CA LEU A 213 -8.96 -13.68 -4.98
C LEU A 213 -10.14 -12.81 -5.43
N GLY A 214 -10.58 -12.96 -6.67
CA GLY A 214 -11.77 -12.29 -7.20
C GLY A 214 -12.57 -13.24 -8.09
N SER A 215 -13.86 -13.39 -7.80
CA SER A 215 -14.73 -14.33 -8.53
C SER A 215 -15.22 -13.82 -9.89
N SER A 216 -15.27 -12.50 -10.09
CA SER A 216 -15.72 -11.86 -11.32
C SER A 216 -15.13 -10.44 -11.49
N GLY A 217 -15.42 -9.77 -12.61
CA GLY A 217 -15.00 -8.39 -12.86
C GLY A 217 -13.61 -8.22 -13.51
N TRP A 218 -12.86 -9.31 -13.73
CA TRP A 218 -11.51 -9.28 -14.28
C TRP A 218 -11.43 -9.65 -15.76
N GLY A 219 -12.57 -9.92 -16.41
CA GLY A 219 -12.62 -10.43 -17.80
C GLY A 219 -12.05 -9.45 -18.82
N GLY A 220 -12.21 -8.14 -18.60
CA GLY A 220 -11.67 -7.09 -19.46
C GLY A 220 -10.16 -6.85 -19.30
N VAL A 221 -9.54 -7.39 -18.24
CA VAL A 221 -8.11 -7.18 -17.95
C VAL A 221 -7.26 -7.95 -18.96
N SER A 222 -6.38 -7.21 -19.63
CA SER A 222 -5.52 -7.68 -20.72
C SER A 222 -4.05 -7.75 -20.34
N ALA A 223 -3.64 -7.05 -19.28
CA ALA A 223 -2.32 -7.17 -18.69
C ALA A 223 -2.37 -6.92 -17.18
N LEU A 224 -1.58 -7.71 -16.45
CA LEU A 224 -1.23 -7.47 -15.05
C LEU A 224 0.26 -7.16 -14.97
N ALA A 225 0.65 -6.24 -14.09
CA ALA A 225 2.05 -5.97 -13.79
C ALA A 225 2.19 -5.55 -12.32
N SER A 226 3.10 -6.15 -11.56
CA SER A 226 3.36 -5.76 -10.16
C SER A 226 4.82 -5.34 -9.93
N PRO A 227 5.05 -4.13 -9.37
CA PRO A 227 6.39 -3.70 -8.97
C PRO A 227 6.81 -4.27 -7.60
N GLY A 228 5.97 -5.08 -6.96
CA GLY A 228 6.17 -5.60 -5.60
C GLY A 228 5.33 -4.87 -4.54
N GLY A 229 5.46 -5.32 -3.28
CA GLY A 229 4.77 -4.72 -2.12
C GLY A 229 3.25 -4.95 -2.09
N GLY A 230 2.73 -5.90 -2.89
CA GLY A 230 1.27 -6.09 -3.03
C GLY A 230 0.58 -5.05 -3.92
N LEU A 231 1.30 -4.03 -4.40
CA LEU A 231 0.79 -3.14 -5.44
C LEU A 231 0.80 -3.87 -6.79
N PHE A 232 -0.26 -3.71 -7.58
CA PHE A 232 -0.29 -4.20 -8.96
C PHE A 232 -1.18 -3.33 -9.83
N PHE A 233 -0.87 -3.35 -11.13
CA PHE A 233 -1.59 -2.62 -12.17
C PHE A 233 -2.38 -3.59 -13.03
N ALA A 234 -3.61 -3.21 -13.38
CA ALA A 234 -4.47 -3.96 -14.28
C ALA A 234 -4.92 -3.07 -15.44
N ARG A 235 -4.50 -3.43 -16.66
CA ARG A 235 -4.87 -2.74 -17.90
C ARG A 235 -6.11 -3.38 -18.52
N THR A 236 -7.12 -2.58 -18.81
CA THR A 236 -8.31 -3.03 -19.56
C THR A 236 -8.17 -2.67 -21.04
N ASP A 237 -8.32 -3.65 -21.95
CA ASP A 237 -8.06 -3.40 -23.39
C ASP A 237 -9.11 -2.49 -24.03
N SER A 238 -10.39 -2.67 -23.68
CA SER A 238 -11.51 -1.91 -24.28
C SER A 238 -11.48 -0.42 -23.96
N SER A 239 -11.06 -0.06 -22.74
CA SER A 239 -10.98 1.34 -22.30
C SER A 239 -9.58 1.94 -22.39
N GLY A 240 -8.53 1.12 -22.51
CA GLY A 240 -7.14 1.60 -22.48
C GLY A 240 -6.73 2.23 -21.15
N VAL A 241 -7.47 1.93 -20.07
CA VAL A 241 -7.23 2.43 -18.72
C VAL A 241 -6.29 1.49 -17.95
N LEU A 242 -5.44 2.05 -17.09
CA LEU A 242 -4.61 1.31 -16.14
C LEU A 242 -5.08 1.60 -14.71
N SER A 243 -5.71 0.62 -14.09
CA SER A 243 -6.10 0.69 -12.68
C SER A 243 -4.94 0.25 -11.79
N THR A 244 -4.78 0.91 -10.65
CA THR A 244 -3.84 0.56 -9.59
C THR A 244 -4.60 -0.05 -8.43
N ARG A 245 -4.16 -1.22 -7.99
CA ARG A 245 -4.76 -1.97 -6.90
C ARG A 245 -3.68 -2.40 -5.93
N ARG A 246 -4.09 -2.63 -4.68
CA ARG A 246 -3.19 -3.10 -3.63
C ARG A 246 -3.82 -4.25 -2.89
N ASP A 247 -3.10 -5.36 -2.86
CA ASP A 247 -3.27 -6.45 -1.92
C ASP A 247 -2.47 -6.11 -0.66
N ALA A 248 -3.15 -5.94 0.48
CA ALA A 248 -2.49 -5.54 1.73
C ALA A 248 -1.63 -6.68 2.33
N ASP A 249 -2.03 -7.94 2.12
CA ASP A 249 -1.32 -9.13 2.55
C ASP A 249 -1.36 -10.24 1.47
N ILE A 250 -0.38 -10.18 0.59
CA ILE A 250 -0.16 -11.18 -0.46
C ILE A 250 0.08 -12.61 0.04
N THR A 251 0.18 -12.84 1.36
CA THR A 251 0.50 -14.13 1.94
C THR A 251 -0.72 -14.92 2.40
N ASN A 252 -1.85 -14.25 2.66
CA ASN A 252 -3.07 -14.87 3.21
C ASN A 252 -3.91 -15.62 2.15
N SER A 253 -3.57 -15.50 0.87
CA SER A 253 -4.31 -16.11 -0.24
C SER A 253 -5.79 -15.69 -0.34
N SER A 254 -6.11 -14.50 0.17
CA SER A 254 -7.42 -13.87 0.17
C SER A 254 -7.42 -12.66 -0.76
N GLY A 255 -8.59 -12.33 -1.33
CA GLY A 255 -8.77 -11.08 -2.06
C GLY A 255 -9.55 -10.02 -1.28
N THR A 256 -9.93 -10.29 -0.03
CA THR A 256 -10.75 -9.40 0.82
C THR A 256 -10.07 -8.08 1.17
N ASP A 257 -8.75 -8.06 1.08
CA ASP A 257 -7.85 -6.95 1.34
C ASP A 257 -7.23 -6.38 0.05
N ILE A 258 -7.78 -6.77 -1.11
CA ILE A 258 -7.50 -6.13 -2.40
C ILE A 258 -8.38 -4.89 -2.55
N SER A 259 -7.75 -3.72 -2.55
CA SER A 259 -8.43 -2.43 -2.72
C SER A 259 -8.04 -1.76 -4.04
N LEU A 260 -8.97 -0.97 -4.60
CA LEU A 260 -8.68 -0.05 -5.70
C LEU A 260 -8.04 1.23 -5.12
N ILE A 261 -6.83 1.55 -5.57
CA ILE A 261 -6.15 2.80 -5.20
C ILE A 261 -6.58 3.94 -6.11
N GLY A 262 -6.74 3.66 -7.41
CA GLY A 262 -7.16 4.63 -8.40
C GLY A 262 -6.73 4.24 -9.81
N TYR A 263 -6.64 5.23 -10.69
CA TYR A 263 -6.27 5.05 -12.10
C TYR A 263 -5.04 5.88 -12.44
N VAL A 264 -4.15 5.31 -13.26
CA VAL A 264 -2.91 5.98 -13.69
C VAL A 264 -3.19 6.74 -14.98
N GLY A 265 -3.79 7.92 -14.81
CA GLY A 265 -4.39 8.72 -15.88
C GLY A 265 -5.66 8.07 -16.44
N ASP A 266 -6.43 8.84 -17.21
CA ASP A 266 -7.78 8.45 -17.65
C ASP A 266 -7.80 7.68 -18.98
N GLY A 267 -6.65 7.15 -19.40
CA GLY A 267 -6.51 6.36 -20.63
C GLY A 267 -5.13 6.42 -21.29
N GLY A 268 -5.07 6.01 -22.56
CA GLY A 268 -3.87 6.10 -23.39
C GLY A 268 -2.83 4.99 -23.16
N TRP A 269 -3.19 3.93 -22.43
CA TRP A 269 -2.38 2.71 -22.33
C TRP A 269 -2.68 1.79 -23.52
N THR A 270 -1.79 1.81 -24.51
CA THR A 270 -1.95 1.14 -25.82
C THR A 270 -1.18 -0.16 -25.96
N GLN A 271 -0.46 -0.56 -24.91
CA GLN A 271 0.45 -1.70 -24.93
C GLN A 271 -0.32 -3.03 -24.93
N LYS A 272 0.08 -3.96 -25.80
CA LYS A 272 -0.40 -5.35 -25.80
C LYS A 272 0.08 -6.10 -24.57
N LEU A 273 1.32 -5.87 -24.14
CA LEU A 273 1.92 -6.47 -22.94
C LEU A 273 2.45 -5.37 -22.04
N LEU A 274 2.33 -5.60 -20.73
CA LEU A 274 2.92 -4.76 -19.70
C LEU A 274 3.66 -5.66 -18.70
N THR A 275 4.73 -5.13 -18.16
CA THR A 275 5.49 -5.72 -17.06
C THR A 275 6.11 -4.60 -16.23
N THR A 276 6.51 -4.92 -15.01
CA THR A 276 7.17 -3.98 -14.11
C THR A 276 8.42 -4.60 -13.55
N GLY A 277 9.47 -3.79 -13.39
CA GLY A 277 10.64 -4.24 -12.64
C GLY A 277 10.21 -4.59 -11.21
N PRO A 278 10.36 -5.85 -10.76
CA PRO A 278 9.97 -6.23 -9.41
C PRO A 278 10.87 -5.57 -8.35
N ARG A 279 10.37 -5.46 -7.12
CA ARG A 279 11.06 -4.94 -5.93
C ARG A 279 11.50 -3.46 -6.00
N ASN A 280 10.86 -2.65 -6.85
CA ASN A 280 11.12 -1.20 -6.92
C ASN A 280 10.07 -0.36 -6.17
N VAL A 281 9.03 -1.01 -5.69
CA VAL A 281 8.00 -0.42 -4.84
C VAL A 281 7.97 -1.16 -3.52
N VAL A 282 8.02 -0.39 -2.45
CA VAL A 282 7.84 -0.88 -1.10
C VAL A 282 6.52 -0.32 -0.61
N CYS A 283 5.51 -1.16 -0.58
CA CYS A 283 4.40 -0.93 0.32
C CYS A 283 4.72 -1.69 1.59
N PRO A 284 4.42 -1.14 2.77
CA PRO A 284 4.40 -1.91 4.00
C PRO A 284 3.44 -3.10 3.83
N SER A 285 3.97 -4.25 3.40
CA SER A 285 3.32 -5.55 3.54
C SER A 285 3.49 -5.96 5.00
N GLY A 286 2.39 -6.27 5.69
CA GLY A 286 2.39 -6.28 7.15
C GLY A 286 2.33 -4.88 7.77
N GLY A 287 1.88 -3.88 7.01
CA GLY A 287 1.31 -2.67 7.60
C GLY A 287 0.20 -3.05 8.58
N ILE A 288 -0.04 -2.19 9.56
CA ILE A 288 -1.10 -2.40 10.55
C ILE A 288 -2.43 -2.43 9.79
N THR A 289 -3.09 -3.59 9.83
CA THR A 289 -4.43 -3.80 9.30
C THR A 289 -5.43 -3.84 10.44
N TYR A 290 -6.72 -3.68 10.13
CA TYR A 290 -7.77 -3.91 11.11
C TYR A 290 -7.69 -5.31 11.72
N HIS A 291 -7.49 -6.33 10.88
CA HIS A 291 -7.32 -7.70 11.34
C HIS A 291 -6.11 -7.83 12.28
N GLY A 292 -4.97 -7.23 11.93
CA GLY A 292 -3.79 -7.19 12.80
C GLY A 292 -4.06 -6.54 14.15
N LEU A 293 -4.78 -5.41 14.19
CA LEU A 293 -5.21 -4.76 15.43
C LEU A 293 -6.11 -5.67 16.28
N VAL A 294 -7.05 -6.38 15.64
CA VAL A 294 -7.91 -7.35 16.32
C VAL A 294 -7.11 -8.55 16.82
N THR A 295 -6.11 -9.03 16.09
CA THR A 295 -5.19 -10.07 16.55
C THR A 295 -4.36 -9.61 17.74
N MET A 296 -3.90 -8.36 17.74
CA MET A 296 -3.11 -7.78 18.84
C MET A 296 -3.94 -7.54 20.10
N PHE A 297 -5.16 -7.02 19.96
CA PHE A 297 -5.90 -6.45 21.09
C PHE A 297 -7.27 -7.08 21.34
N GLY A 298 -7.79 -7.88 20.42
CA GLY A 298 -9.15 -8.43 20.48
C GLY A 298 -10.20 -7.49 19.89
N SER A 299 -11.26 -8.05 19.30
CA SER A 299 -12.32 -7.29 18.62
C SER A 299 -13.14 -6.41 19.56
N GLY A 300 -13.18 -6.71 20.86
CA GLY A 300 -13.88 -5.89 21.85
C GLY A 300 -13.19 -4.57 22.19
N TRP A 301 -11.93 -4.39 21.78
CA TRP A 301 -11.13 -3.20 22.09
C TRP A 301 -10.86 -2.31 20.88
N VAL A 302 -11.02 -2.83 19.67
CA VAL A 302 -10.82 -2.08 18.43
C VAL A 302 -12.18 -1.52 17.99
N GLY A 303 -12.23 -0.23 17.67
CA GLY A 303 -13.44 0.46 17.24
C GLY A 303 -13.98 -0.04 15.89
N PRO A 304 -15.06 0.58 15.37
CA PRO A 304 -15.70 0.14 14.13
C PRO A 304 -14.73 0.03 12.95
N ARG A 305 -14.81 -1.07 12.21
CA ARG A 305 -13.87 -1.40 11.13
C ARG A 305 -13.72 -0.29 10.10
N ASP A 306 -14.83 0.27 9.63
CA ASP A 306 -14.83 1.30 8.59
C ASP A 306 -14.15 2.60 9.04
N ILE A 307 -14.26 2.96 10.32
CA ILE A 307 -13.61 4.13 10.92
C ILE A 307 -12.11 3.88 11.08
N VAL A 308 -11.74 2.71 11.65
CA VAL A 308 -10.34 2.34 11.88
C VAL A 308 -9.59 2.21 10.55
N GLU A 309 -10.14 1.49 9.58
CA GLU A 309 -9.52 1.30 8.26
C GLU A 309 -9.34 2.61 7.50
N ARG A 310 -10.25 3.58 7.66
CA ARG A 310 -10.13 4.90 7.04
C ARG A 310 -8.95 5.71 7.60
N GLY A 311 -8.65 5.59 8.89
CA GLY A 311 -7.55 6.30 9.55
C GLY A 311 -6.18 5.62 9.42
N LEU A 312 -6.14 4.31 9.22
CA LEU A 312 -4.90 3.51 9.18
C LEU A 312 -3.83 3.99 8.17
N PRO A 313 -4.16 4.42 6.94
CA PRO A 313 -3.15 4.93 6.00
C PRO A 313 -2.43 6.18 6.53
N GLY A 314 -3.18 7.16 7.04
CA GLY A 314 -2.63 8.39 7.62
C GLY A 314 -1.82 8.11 8.88
N LEU A 315 -2.33 7.25 9.76
CA LEU A 315 -1.63 6.86 10.98
C LEU A 315 -0.26 6.23 10.69
N GLN A 316 -0.19 5.27 9.77
CA GLN A 316 1.06 4.59 9.42
C GLN A 316 2.08 5.54 8.76
N ALA A 317 1.60 6.52 7.97
CA ALA A 317 2.46 7.56 7.42
C ALA A 317 3.08 8.42 8.54
N GLU A 318 2.29 8.82 9.52
CA GLU A 318 2.77 9.59 10.68
C GLU A 318 3.69 8.77 11.60
N MET A 319 3.43 7.48 11.78
CA MET A 319 4.36 6.57 12.48
C MET A 319 5.74 6.57 11.81
N THR A 320 5.78 6.55 10.47
CA THR A 320 7.04 6.62 9.72
C THR A 320 7.75 7.96 9.95
N LYS A 321 7.02 9.08 9.86
CA LYS A 321 7.57 10.43 10.12
C LYS A 321 8.09 10.59 11.54
N GLY A 322 7.48 9.93 12.52
CA GLY A 322 7.86 9.95 13.93
C GLY A 322 8.94 8.94 14.33
N ALA A 323 9.54 8.22 13.37
CA ALA A 323 10.45 7.10 13.63
C ALA A 323 9.86 6.02 14.57
N ILE A 324 8.54 5.83 14.54
CA ILE A 324 7.81 4.77 15.26
C ILE A 324 7.82 3.51 14.40
N ASN A 325 9.02 2.99 14.14
CA ASN A 325 9.28 2.03 13.07
C ASN A 325 9.87 0.68 13.56
N THR A 326 10.42 0.61 14.77
CA THR A 326 10.84 -0.64 15.42
C THR A 326 9.62 -1.43 15.94
N PRO A 327 9.71 -2.76 16.10
CA PRO A 327 8.63 -3.55 16.70
C PRO A 327 8.18 -3.01 18.07
N ALA A 328 9.13 -2.61 18.92
CA ALA A 328 8.87 -2.06 20.24
C ALA A 328 8.10 -0.73 20.19
N ARG A 329 8.58 0.24 19.38
CA ARG A 329 7.91 1.53 19.18
C ARG A 329 6.51 1.37 18.59
N LYS A 330 6.36 0.51 17.58
CA LYS A 330 5.04 0.20 17.00
C LYS A 330 4.11 -0.40 18.03
N ALA A 331 4.56 -1.39 18.81
CA ALA A 331 3.75 -2.03 19.83
C ALA A 331 3.29 -1.03 20.91
N ALA A 332 4.20 -0.21 21.44
CA ALA A 332 3.90 0.74 22.50
C ALA A 332 2.93 1.85 22.02
N PHE A 333 3.16 2.37 20.82
CA PHE A 333 2.30 3.40 20.23
C PHE A 333 0.89 2.87 20.00
N LEU A 334 0.75 1.68 19.39
CA LEU A 334 -0.58 1.11 19.15
C LEU A 334 -1.30 0.69 20.42
N ALA A 335 -0.58 0.13 21.39
CA ALA A 335 -1.14 -0.18 22.71
C ALA A 335 -1.66 1.08 23.41
N THR A 336 -0.99 2.22 23.22
CA THR A 336 -1.48 3.52 23.68
C THR A 336 -2.76 3.89 22.94
N LEU A 337 -2.73 3.95 21.61
CA LEU A 337 -3.87 4.44 20.82
C LEU A 337 -5.12 3.58 20.97
N VAL A 338 -5.00 2.26 21.10
CA VAL A 338 -6.16 1.39 21.37
C VAL A 338 -6.73 1.64 22.76
N SER A 339 -5.88 1.99 23.73
CA SER A 339 -6.32 2.30 25.11
C SER A 339 -6.99 3.67 25.21
N GLU A 340 -6.51 4.66 24.46
CA GLU A 340 -7.06 6.02 24.46
C GLU A 340 -8.33 6.13 23.62
N SER A 341 -8.37 5.49 22.45
CA SER A 341 -9.37 5.81 21.41
C SER A 341 -10.01 4.59 20.76
N ALA A 342 -9.69 3.37 21.19
CA ALA A 342 -10.04 2.16 20.47
C ALA A 342 -9.56 2.19 19.00
N MET A 343 -8.41 2.84 18.73
CA MET A 343 -7.86 3.06 17.37
C MET A 343 -8.74 3.93 16.46
N ARG A 344 -9.60 4.78 17.02
CA ARG A 344 -10.46 5.68 16.24
C ARG A 344 -9.84 7.06 16.10
N TYR A 345 -9.66 7.51 14.86
CA TYR A 345 -9.23 8.89 14.60
C TYR A 345 -10.28 9.93 15.03
N ASP A 346 -11.55 9.52 15.05
CA ASP A 346 -12.73 10.34 15.32
C ASP A 346 -13.22 10.25 16.78
N ALA A 347 -12.43 9.62 17.66
CA ALA A 347 -12.80 9.47 19.06
C ALA A 347 -13.06 10.82 19.71
N ASP A 348 -14.14 10.89 20.48
CA ASP A 348 -14.58 12.06 21.22
C ASP A 348 -15.04 11.57 22.59
N GLU A 349 -14.52 12.20 23.65
CA GLU A 349 -14.79 11.84 25.05
C GLU A 349 -16.28 12.03 25.37
N SER A 350 -17.04 10.94 25.20
CA SER A 350 -18.50 10.96 25.27
C SER A 350 -18.97 11.29 26.69
N GLY A 351 -19.88 12.26 26.81
CA GLY A 351 -20.42 12.70 28.10
C GLY A 351 -19.64 13.81 28.79
N ASN A 352 -18.44 14.17 28.30
CA ASN A 352 -17.73 15.35 28.78
C ASN A 352 -18.19 16.60 28.01
N THR A 353 -18.68 17.63 28.70
CA THR A 353 -19.17 18.88 28.09
C THR A 353 -18.09 19.96 27.99
N GLN A 354 -16.89 19.71 28.51
CA GLN A 354 -15.77 20.66 28.41
C GLN A 354 -15.38 20.89 26.94
N THR A 355 -15.01 22.14 26.62
CA THR A 355 -14.60 22.55 25.28
C THR A 355 -13.37 21.76 24.79
N TYR A 356 -12.37 21.60 25.67
CA TYR A 356 -11.08 20.96 25.40
C TYR A 356 -10.97 19.54 26.01
N ARG A 357 -12.07 18.79 25.96
CA ARG A 357 -12.12 17.36 26.28
C ARG A 357 -11.33 16.50 25.29
N GLY A 358 -11.14 15.22 25.63
CA GLY A 358 -10.38 14.26 24.83
C GLY A 358 -10.88 14.09 23.40
N ARG A 359 -9.99 14.28 22.41
CA ARG A 359 -10.27 14.04 21.00
C ARG A 359 -9.17 13.30 20.25
N GLY A 360 -9.60 12.51 19.28
CA GLY A 360 -8.74 11.82 18.33
C GLY A 360 -7.97 10.64 18.92
N TYR A 361 -7.00 10.14 18.15
CA TYR A 361 -6.25 8.92 18.46
C TYR A 361 -5.61 8.92 19.85
N ILE A 362 -5.04 10.07 20.25
CA ILE A 362 -4.29 10.22 21.50
C ILE A 362 -5.13 10.84 22.62
N GLN A 363 -6.42 11.10 22.38
CA GLN A 363 -7.30 11.85 23.29
C GLN A 363 -6.64 13.15 23.78
N LEU A 364 -6.32 14.06 22.85
CA LEU A 364 -5.76 15.37 23.19
C LEU A 364 -6.74 16.11 24.11
N THR A 365 -6.28 16.56 25.28
CA THR A 365 -7.12 17.14 26.34
C THR A 365 -6.45 18.37 26.95
N ASN A 366 -7.26 19.32 27.43
CA ASN A 366 -6.90 20.63 27.99
C ASN A 366 -6.42 21.67 26.98
N ASP A 367 -6.82 22.92 27.22
CA ASP A 367 -6.53 24.10 26.39
C ASP A 367 -5.04 24.27 26.06
N PHE A 368 -4.14 24.08 27.03
CA PHE A 368 -2.70 24.25 26.82
C PHE A 368 -2.13 23.25 25.78
N ASN A 369 -2.65 22.02 25.74
CA ASN A 369 -2.25 21.03 24.75
C ASN A 369 -2.82 21.37 23.37
N TYR A 370 -4.08 21.81 23.31
CA TYR A 370 -4.70 22.29 22.07
C TYR A 370 -3.96 23.50 21.50
N ALA A 371 -3.59 24.48 22.34
CA ALA A 371 -2.82 25.65 21.95
C ALA A 371 -1.44 25.28 21.41
N SER A 372 -0.73 24.39 22.10
CA SER A 372 0.61 23.94 21.70
C SER A 372 0.59 23.16 20.39
N ALA A 373 -0.36 22.23 20.24
CA ALA A 373 -0.56 21.50 18.99
C ALA A 373 -0.94 22.44 17.85
N GLY A 374 -1.86 23.39 18.10
CA GLY A 374 -2.31 24.36 17.11
C GLY A 374 -1.16 25.21 16.60
N THR A 375 -0.30 25.68 17.50
CA THR A 375 0.92 26.41 17.16
C THR A 375 1.87 25.57 16.30
N TYR A 376 2.11 24.31 16.68
CA TYR A 376 3.01 23.41 15.94
C TYR A 376 2.52 23.15 14.50
N PHE A 377 1.21 23.01 14.31
CA PHE A 377 0.62 22.72 12.99
C PHE A 377 0.17 23.97 12.21
N GLY A 378 0.26 25.16 12.79
CA GLY A 378 -0.24 26.40 12.18
C GLY A 378 -1.77 26.43 12.03
N ILE A 379 -2.51 25.84 12.97
CA ILE A 379 -3.98 25.74 12.94
C ILE A 379 -4.62 26.26 14.22
N ASN A 380 -5.85 26.78 14.13
CA ASN A 380 -6.58 27.32 15.28
C ASN A 380 -7.36 26.23 16.04
N LEU A 381 -6.66 25.43 16.84
CA LEU A 381 -7.28 24.39 17.67
C LEU A 381 -8.08 24.92 18.87
N LEU A 382 -7.81 26.15 19.34
CA LEU A 382 -8.58 26.74 20.43
C LEU A 382 -9.96 27.21 19.97
N GLY A 383 -10.06 27.74 18.75
CA GLY A 383 -11.33 28.13 18.12
C GLY A 383 -12.03 26.99 17.38
N GLN A 384 -11.30 25.96 16.94
CA GLN A 384 -11.84 24.80 16.21
C GLN A 384 -11.30 23.47 16.78
N PRO A 385 -11.66 23.10 18.02
CA PRO A 385 -11.11 21.91 18.69
C PRO A 385 -11.47 20.59 17.99
N ASP A 386 -12.55 20.55 17.21
CA ASP A 386 -12.95 19.35 16.47
C ASP A 386 -11.99 18.95 15.34
N LEU A 387 -11.10 19.85 14.92
CA LEU A 387 -10.00 19.48 14.00
C LEU A 387 -9.15 18.36 14.61
N ALA A 388 -8.99 18.29 15.94
CA ALA A 388 -8.19 17.25 16.60
C ALA A 388 -8.72 15.82 16.38
N LYS A 389 -10.02 15.65 16.10
CA LYS A 389 -10.63 14.35 15.74
C LYS A 389 -10.90 14.20 14.23
N SER A 390 -10.39 15.10 13.40
CA SER A 390 -10.52 14.98 11.95
C SER A 390 -9.58 13.92 11.40
N LEU A 391 -9.94 13.32 10.26
CA LEU A 391 -9.10 12.36 9.56
C LEU A 391 -7.73 12.94 9.20
N HIS A 392 -7.68 14.24 8.92
CA HIS A 392 -6.46 14.94 8.50
C HIS A 392 -5.49 15.21 9.67
N TYR A 393 -5.98 15.60 10.86
CA TYR A 393 -5.11 16.07 11.95
C TYR A 393 -4.95 15.09 13.12
N SER A 394 -5.86 14.14 13.33
CA SER A 394 -5.80 13.22 14.47
C SER A 394 -4.51 12.40 14.54
N ALA A 395 -4.06 11.85 13.40
CA ALA A 395 -2.80 11.11 13.31
C ALA A 395 -1.55 12.02 13.47
N PRO A 396 -1.44 13.17 12.79
CA PRO A 396 -0.35 14.12 13.03
C PRO A 396 -0.24 14.56 14.48
N ILE A 397 -1.37 14.88 15.14
CA ILE A 397 -1.40 15.27 16.56
C ILE A 397 -0.90 14.13 17.45
N ALA A 398 -1.34 12.90 17.22
CA ALA A 398 -0.85 11.74 17.98
C ALA A 398 0.67 11.55 17.84
N ARG A 399 1.21 11.68 16.62
CA ARG A 399 2.66 11.66 16.38
C ARG A 399 3.37 12.82 17.09
N TRP A 400 2.86 14.04 16.95
CA TRP A 400 3.44 15.23 17.60
C TRP A 400 3.49 15.05 19.12
N TYR A 401 2.39 14.61 19.72
CA TYR A 401 2.35 14.40 21.17
C TYR A 401 3.38 13.33 21.59
N TRP A 402 3.45 12.21 20.85
CA TRP A 402 4.38 11.12 21.12
C TRP A 402 5.86 11.47 20.92
N THR A 403 6.22 12.29 19.92
CA THR A 403 7.61 12.48 19.49
C THR A 403 8.18 13.87 19.75
N VAL A 404 7.32 14.90 19.83
CA VAL A 404 7.73 16.29 19.96
C VAL A 404 7.37 16.83 21.34
N ALA A 405 6.11 16.67 21.77
CA ALA A 405 5.69 17.11 23.10
C ALA A 405 6.26 16.20 24.22
N ARG A 406 6.57 14.94 23.86
CA ARG A 406 7.08 13.89 24.77
C ARG A 406 8.31 13.20 24.17
N THR A 407 9.40 13.95 24.01
CA THR A 407 10.61 13.52 23.27
C THR A 407 11.23 12.20 23.74
N THR A 408 11.03 11.79 25.00
CA THR A 408 11.58 10.55 25.59
C THR A 408 10.76 9.29 25.27
N THR A 409 9.56 9.41 24.70
CA THR A 409 8.62 8.27 24.58
C THR A 409 9.13 7.15 23.66
N ASN A 410 9.85 7.48 22.58
CA ASN A 410 10.45 6.46 21.72
C ASN A 410 11.54 5.67 22.46
N ALA A 411 12.34 6.32 23.31
CA ALA A 411 13.38 5.64 24.10
C ALA A 411 12.74 4.69 25.12
N TYR A 412 11.72 5.15 25.85
CA TYR A 412 10.95 4.26 26.74
C TYR A 412 10.36 3.05 26.01
N ALA A 413 9.84 3.25 24.80
CA ALA A 413 9.32 2.14 24.02
C ALA A 413 10.42 1.14 23.61
N ASP A 414 11.60 1.62 23.19
CA ASP A 414 12.73 0.75 22.85
C ASP A 414 13.24 -0.05 24.07
N ASP A 415 13.21 0.55 25.26
CA ASP A 415 13.59 -0.09 26.53
C ASP A 415 12.50 -1.00 27.12
N HIS A 416 11.36 -1.13 26.45
CA HIS A 416 10.16 -1.82 26.94
C HIS A 416 9.65 -1.26 28.28
N ASP A 417 9.84 0.03 28.53
CA ASP A 417 9.36 0.75 29.71
C ASP A 417 7.97 1.34 29.45
N MET A 418 6.95 0.50 29.59
CA MET A 418 5.55 0.94 29.47
C MET A 418 5.11 1.83 30.62
N ASN A 419 5.77 1.78 31.78
CA ASN A 419 5.56 2.77 32.85
C ASN A 419 6.00 4.15 32.38
N GLY A 420 7.22 4.29 31.84
CA GLY A 420 7.74 5.50 31.22
C GLY A 420 6.82 6.07 30.13
N VAL A 421 6.40 5.22 29.19
CA VAL A 421 5.40 5.59 28.16
C VAL A 421 4.12 6.12 28.79
N ASN A 422 3.53 5.39 29.73
CA ASN A 422 2.26 5.76 30.34
C ASN A 422 2.31 7.10 31.10
N ARG A 423 3.47 7.52 31.62
CA ARG A 423 3.65 8.88 32.17
C ARG A 423 3.55 9.94 31.10
N ASN A 424 4.27 9.73 30.02
CA ASN A 424 4.31 10.69 28.94
C ASN A 424 2.92 10.89 28.32
N ILE A 425 2.14 9.83 28.20
CA ILE A 425 0.76 9.93 27.73
C ILE A 425 -0.13 10.57 28.79
N GLY A 426 -0.13 9.96 29.97
CA GLY A 426 -0.88 10.36 31.14
C GLY A 426 -2.37 10.01 31.01
N PHE A 427 -2.82 9.07 31.84
CA PHE A 427 -4.16 8.50 31.84
C PHE A 427 -4.71 8.45 33.28
N ALA A 428 -5.98 8.09 33.45
CA ALA A 428 -6.55 7.82 34.77
C ALA A 428 -5.90 6.55 35.36
N TRP A 429 -4.83 6.74 36.14
CA TRP A 429 -4.01 5.64 36.60
C TRP A 429 -4.78 4.73 37.56
N SER A 430 -4.70 3.43 37.29
CA SER A 430 -4.96 2.37 38.26
C SER A 430 -3.98 1.23 37.97
N TYR A 431 -3.67 0.41 38.98
CA TYR A 431 -2.84 -0.79 38.77
C TYR A 431 -3.43 -1.69 37.68
N GLU A 432 -4.75 -1.82 37.66
CA GLU A 432 -5.47 -2.64 36.70
C GLU A 432 -5.32 -2.09 35.27
N GLU A 433 -5.55 -0.80 35.05
CA GLU A 433 -5.43 -0.20 33.72
C GLU A 433 -3.97 -0.15 33.24
N ALA A 434 -3.02 0.13 34.14
CA ALA A 434 -1.59 0.04 33.83
C ALA A 434 -1.21 -1.38 33.38
N THR A 435 -1.75 -2.40 34.05
CA THR A 435 -1.55 -3.81 33.68
C THR A 435 -2.14 -4.10 32.30
N ARG A 436 -3.38 -3.69 32.03
CA ARG A 436 -4.02 -3.87 30.71
C ARG A 436 -3.23 -3.20 29.58
N ARG A 437 -2.75 -1.97 29.79
CA ARG A 437 -1.90 -1.24 28.83
C ARG A 437 -0.58 -1.98 28.57
N CYS A 438 0.03 -2.52 29.62
CA CYS A 438 1.25 -3.31 29.49
C CYS A 438 1.02 -4.63 28.72
N ASP A 439 -0.10 -5.30 28.98
CA ASP A 439 -0.44 -6.55 28.29
C ASP A 439 -0.76 -6.33 26.81
N ARG A 440 -1.43 -5.22 26.47
CA ARG A 440 -1.61 -4.78 25.06
C ARG A 440 -0.26 -4.58 24.38
N PHE A 441 0.69 -3.92 25.04
CA PHE A 441 2.06 -3.78 24.51
C PHE A 441 2.71 -5.14 24.26
N LYS A 442 2.71 -6.04 25.25
CA LYS A 442 3.31 -7.39 25.11
C LYS A 442 2.66 -8.18 23.98
N SER A 443 1.34 -8.10 23.83
CA SER A 443 0.60 -8.76 22.75
C SER A 443 0.98 -8.20 21.37
N ALA A 444 1.00 -6.87 21.22
CA ALA A 444 1.43 -6.23 19.99
C ALA A 444 2.90 -6.51 19.66
N TYR A 445 3.78 -6.53 20.67
CA TYR A 445 5.19 -6.88 20.49
C TYR A 445 5.35 -8.32 19.98
N LYS A 446 4.61 -9.26 20.57
CA LYS A 446 4.58 -10.65 20.11
C LYS A 446 4.06 -10.76 18.68
N TYR A 447 3.05 -9.99 18.30
CA TYR A 447 2.57 -9.95 16.92
C TYR A 447 3.67 -9.55 15.93
N PHE A 448 4.47 -8.53 16.25
CA PHE A 448 5.52 -8.06 15.35
C PHE A 448 6.80 -8.89 15.35
N THR A 449 7.11 -9.60 16.44
CA THR A 449 8.40 -10.31 16.61
C THR A 449 8.29 -11.83 16.66
N GLY A 450 7.08 -12.37 16.88
CA GLY A 450 6.83 -13.78 17.13
C GLY A 450 7.06 -14.24 18.58
N ALA A 451 7.57 -13.36 19.46
CA ALA A 451 7.90 -13.70 20.85
C ALA A 451 7.49 -12.57 21.82
N TYR A 452 7.23 -12.92 23.08
CA TYR A 452 7.03 -11.89 24.11
C TYR A 452 8.34 -11.16 24.41
N PRO A 453 8.29 -9.87 24.83
CA PRO A 453 9.49 -9.17 25.27
C PRO A 453 10.07 -9.86 26.51
N THR A 454 11.39 -9.98 26.57
CA THR A 454 12.11 -10.69 27.66
C THR A 454 11.92 -10.00 29.01
N ASN A 455 11.97 -8.67 29.02
CA ASN A 455 11.70 -7.82 30.17
C ASN A 455 10.76 -6.69 29.75
N THR A 456 9.91 -6.23 30.68
CA THR A 456 9.02 -5.08 30.47
C THR A 456 8.75 -4.40 31.80
N THR A 457 8.97 -3.09 31.88
CA THR A 457 8.65 -2.29 33.06
C THR A 457 7.20 -1.79 32.92
N CYS A 458 6.25 -2.45 33.58
CA CYS A 458 4.82 -2.13 33.45
C CYS A 458 4.35 -1.04 34.44
N TYR A 459 4.97 -0.95 35.61
CA TYR A 459 4.58 -0.08 36.71
C TYR A 459 5.80 0.35 37.53
N PRO A 460 5.69 1.37 38.40
CA PRO A 460 6.78 1.80 39.27
C PRO A 460 7.18 0.69 40.26
N ALA A 461 8.42 0.73 40.74
CA ALA A 461 8.94 -0.24 41.71
C ALA A 461 8.16 -0.28 43.05
N ARG A 462 7.46 0.81 43.39
CA ARG A 462 6.54 0.90 44.52
C ARG A 462 5.15 1.25 44.01
N LEU A 463 4.17 0.39 44.28
CA LEU A 463 2.76 0.70 44.06
C LEU A 463 2.32 1.74 45.11
N PRO A 464 1.72 2.85 44.72
CA PRO A 464 1.34 3.84 45.72
C PRO A 464 0.04 3.42 46.43
N ALA A 465 -0.04 3.78 47.71
CA ALA A 465 -1.08 3.33 48.62
C ALA A 465 -2.41 4.06 48.36
N ARG A 466 -3.52 3.49 48.84
CA ARG A 466 -4.82 4.16 48.80
C ARG A 466 -4.73 5.48 49.57
N GLY A 467 -4.90 6.60 48.87
CA GLY A 467 -4.83 7.94 49.47
C GLY A 467 -3.47 8.62 49.42
N ASP A 468 -2.45 8.00 48.80
CA ASP A 468 -1.26 8.75 48.40
C ASP A 468 -1.71 9.94 47.53
N THR A 469 -1.06 11.10 47.70
CA THR A 469 -1.31 12.33 46.90
C THR A 469 -0.07 12.78 46.15
N ASP A 470 1.09 12.17 46.45
CA ASP A 470 2.38 12.39 45.80
C ASP A 470 2.46 11.66 44.44
N TRP A 471 1.32 11.56 43.75
CA TRP A 471 1.16 10.65 42.64
C TRP A 471 1.84 11.17 41.38
N TYR A 472 2.91 10.46 41.06
CA TYR A 472 3.58 10.48 39.79
C TYR A 472 4.40 11.74 39.53
N PHE A 473 5.41 11.93 40.37
CA PHE A 473 6.53 12.80 40.04
C PHE A 473 7.10 12.42 38.67
N HIS A 474 7.06 13.34 37.73
CA HIS A 474 7.77 13.24 36.47
C HIS A 474 9.22 13.69 36.68
N PRO A 475 10.21 12.77 36.85
CA PRO A 475 11.59 13.18 37.09
C PRO A 475 12.18 14.01 35.94
N GLU A 476 11.61 13.90 34.74
CA GLU A 476 12.00 14.64 33.55
C GLU A 476 11.39 16.06 33.47
N ARG A 477 10.33 16.33 34.24
CA ARG A 477 9.57 17.59 34.20
C ARG A 477 9.59 18.36 35.51
N GLY A 478 9.90 17.67 36.61
CA GLY A 478 9.93 18.24 37.95
C GLY A 478 8.54 18.53 38.54
N ASP A 479 7.46 17.98 37.97
CA ASP A 479 6.08 18.20 38.42
C ASP A 479 5.38 16.90 38.85
N SER A 480 4.40 17.05 39.76
CA SER A 480 3.37 16.06 40.08
C SER A 480 2.08 16.48 39.38
N ARG A 481 1.28 15.52 38.91
CA ARG A 481 0.06 15.82 38.15
C ARG A 481 -1.10 16.25 39.03
#